data_AF-A0A2N9FC83-F1
#
_entry.id   AF-A0A2N9FC83-F1
#
_cell.length_a   1.000
_cell.length_b   1.000
_cell.length_c   1.000
_cell.angle_alpha   90.00
_cell.angle_beta   90.00
_cell.angle_gamma   90.00
#
_symmetry.space_group_name_H-M   'P 1'
#
loop_
_entity.id
_entity.type
_entity.pdbx_description
1 polymer ?
#
loop_
_entity_poly.entity_id
_entity_poly.type
_entity_poly.pdbx_seq_one_letter_code
_entity_poly.pdbx_strand_id
1 'polypeptide(L)' 'MVDESQVPPSFDSVVAAKGLNPGLIVLLLVVGLLLIFLVGNYALYLYARKTLPPRKKKPISKKKMKREKLKQGVSAPGE' A
#
# COMPACT_ATOMS: atom_id res chain seq x y z
N MET A 1 -60.82 33.70 -20.21
CA MET A 1 -60.68 32.23 -20.25
C MET A 1 -59.19 31.94 -20.38
N VAL A 2 -58.57 31.67 -19.24
CA VAL A 2 -57.16 31.27 -19.13
C VAL A 2 -57.21 29.77 -18.90
N ASP A 3 -56.69 28.98 -19.84
CA ASP A 3 -56.38 27.59 -19.56
C ASP A 3 -54.96 27.30 -20.00
N GLU A 4 -54.08 27.52 -19.04
CA GLU A 4 -52.66 27.21 -19.04
C GLU A 4 -52.48 25.86 -18.32
N SER A 5 -53.05 24.79 -18.88
CA SER A 5 -52.92 23.45 -18.31
C SER A 5 -51.88 22.61 -19.09
N GLN A 6 -50.62 22.82 -18.70
CA GLN A 6 -49.72 21.75 -18.25
C GLN A 6 -49.77 20.43 -19.04
N VAL A 7 -48.93 20.31 -20.07
CA VAL A 7 -48.41 19.01 -20.53
C VAL A 7 -47.01 18.85 -19.93
N PRO A 8 -46.70 17.74 -19.23
CA PRO A 8 -45.49 17.62 -18.43
C PRO A 8 -44.21 17.71 -19.29
N PRO A 9 -43.10 18.24 -18.75
CA PRO A 9 -41.82 18.21 -19.43
C PRO A 9 -41.43 16.77 -19.73
N SER A 10 -41.12 16.49 -21.00
CA SER A 10 -40.55 15.24 -21.47
C SER A 10 -39.38 14.83 -20.57
N PHE A 11 -39.41 13.60 -20.06
CA PHE A 11 -38.29 12.98 -19.36
C PHE A 11 -37.20 12.57 -20.36
N ASP A 12 -36.65 13.53 -21.10
CA ASP A 12 -35.42 13.37 -21.90
C ASP A 12 -34.18 13.47 -21.01
N SER A 13 -34.25 12.96 -19.77
CA SER A 13 -33.07 12.52 -19.04
C SER A 13 -32.77 11.07 -19.40
N VAL A 14 -32.89 10.72 -20.69
CA VAL A 14 -32.17 9.57 -21.23
C VAL A 14 -30.72 9.97 -21.11
N VAL A 15 -30.11 9.52 -20.01
CA VAL A 15 -28.71 9.66 -19.64
C VAL A 15 -27.90 9.82 -20.92
N ALA A 16 -27.59 11.07 -21.27
CA ALA A 16 -26.81 11.36 -22.45
C ALA A 16 -25.54 10.54 -22.28
N ALA A 17 -25.33 9.54 -23.16
CA ALA A 17 -24.20 8.65 -23.13
C ALA A 17 -22.95 9.44 -23.55
N LYS A 18 -22.58 10.40 -22.72
CA LYS A 18 -21.38 11.20 -22.82
C LYS A 18 -20.29 10.24 -22.38
N GLY A 19 -19.65 9.60 -23.36
CA GLY A 19 -18.57 8.67 -23.14
C GLY A 19 -17.54 9.24 -22.17
N LEU A 20 -16.91 8.37 -21.38
CA LEU A 20 -15.93 8.79 -20.39
C LEU A 20 -14.82 9.60 -21.06
N ASN A 21 -14.55 10.80 -20.53
CA ASN A 21 -13.52 11.67 -21.09
C ASN A 21 -12.17 10.94 -21.08
N PRO A 22 -11.41 10.97 -22.20
CA PRO A 22 -10.12 10.29 -22.28
C PRO A 22 -9.16 10.76 -21.18
N GLY A 23 -9.20 12.04 -20.82
CA GLY A 23 -8.42 12.58 -19.70
C GLY A 23 -8.79 11.97 -18.35
N LEU A 24 -10.08 11.69 -18.10
CA LEU A 24 -10.52 11.01 -16.88
C LEU A 24 -10.06 9.55 -16.84
N ILE A 25 -10.14 8.86 -17.98
CA ILE A 25 -9.66 7.48 -18.10
C ILE A 25 -8.16 7.43 -17.80
N VAL A 26 -7.37 8.32 -18.40
CA VAL A 26 -5.92 8.38 -18.15
C VAL A 26 -5.63 8.73 -16.70
N LEU A 27 -6.36 9.68 -16.09
CA LEU A 27 -6.19 10.03 -14.69
C LEU A 27 -6.43 8.81 -13.78
N LEU A 28 -7.50 8.06 -14.01
CA LEU A 28 -7.77 6.83 -13.26
C LEU A 28 -6.71 5.77 -13.48
N LEU A 29 -6.23 5.59 -14.72
CA LEU A 29 -5.19 4.60 -15.02
C LEU A 29 -3.88 4.97 -14.34
N VAL A 30 -3.43 6.23 -14.41
CA VAL A 30 -2.17 6.65 -13.78
C VAL A 30 -2.26 6.53 -12.26
N VAL A 31 -3.33 7.06 -11.65
CA VAL A 31 -3.51 7.00 -10.19
C VAL A 31 -3.68 5.55 -9.72
N GLY A 32 -4.49 4.75 -10.42
CA GLY A 32 -4.73 3.35 -10.10
C GLY A 32 -3.46 2.50 -10.25
N LEU A 33 -2.70 2.70 -11.32
CA LEU A 33 -1.46 1.96 -11.57
C LEU A 33 -0.39 2.31 -10.53
N LEU A 34 -0.27 3.59 -10.14
CA LEU A 34 0.61 4.00 -9.05
C LEU A 34 0.18 3.43 -7.70
N LEU A 35 -1.11 3.43 -7.37
CA LEU A 35 -1.62 2.85 -6.14
C LEU A 35 -1.36 1.35 -6.07
N ILE A 36 -1.67 0.59 -7.12
CA ILE A 36 -1.43 -0.85 -7.17
C ILE A 36 0.07 -1.14 -7.06
N PHE A 37 0.91 -0.39 -7.78
CA PHE A 37 2.35 -0.54 -7.71
C PHE A 37 2.89 -0.28 -6.30
N LEU A 38 2.44 0.80 -5.66
CA LEU A 38 2.91 1.20 -4.34
C LEU A 38 2.43 0.23 -3.25
N VAL A 39 1.15 -0.14 -3.27
CA VAL A 39 0.56 -1.10 -2.31
C VAL A 39 1.18 -2.47 -2.49
N GLY A 40 1.30 -2.98 -3.73
CA GLY A 40 1.91 -4.26 -4.02
C GLY A 40 3.38 -4.31 -3.57
N ASN A 41 4.14 -3.25 -3.85
CA ASN A 41 5.53 -3.15 -3.42
C ASN A 41 5.65 -3.04 -1.90
N TYR A 42 4.80 -2.25 -1.25
CA TYR A 42 4.82 -2.09 0.19
C TYR A 42 4.40 -3.38 0.92
N ALA A 43 3.40 -4.10 0.41
CA ALA A 43 2.99 -5.40 0.92
C ALA A 43 4.12 -6.43 0.76
N LEU A 44 4.79 -6.46 -0.39
CA LEU A 44 5.94 -7.32 -0.62
C LEU A 44 7.13 -6.94 0.29
N TYR A 45 7.38 -5.65 0.50
CA TYR A 45 8.39 -5.16 1.44
C TYR A 45 8.09 -5.61 2.87
N LEU A 46 6.84 -5.50 3.31
CA LEU A 46 6.43 -5.96 4.64
C LEU A 46 6.53 -7.49 4.76
N TYR A 47 6.14 -8.22 3.72
CA TYR A 47 6.26 -9.68 3.68
C TYR A 47 7.72 -10.11 3.73
N ALA A 48 8.57 -9.49 2.92
CA ALA A 48 10.01 -9.70 2.94
C ALA A 48 10.57 -9.31 4.31
N ARG A 49 10.19 -8.20 4.93
CA ARG A 49 10.68 -7.81 6.26
C ARG A 49 10.30 -8.82 7.35
N LYS A 50 9.16 -9.49 7.23
CA LYS A 50 8.71 -10.53 8.16
C LYS A 50 9.40 -11.88 7.92
N THR A 51 9.70 -12.21 6.67
CA THR A 51 10.29 -13.50 6.26
C THR A 51 11.81 -13.45 6.15
N LEU A 52 12.39 -12.26 5.98
CA LEU A 52 13.82 -12.02 6.02
C LEU A 52 14.26 -12.26 7.47
N PRO A 53 15.08 -13.28 7.73
CA PRO A 53 15.63 -13.48 9.05
C PRO A 53 16.35 -12.18 9.47
N PRO A 54 16.23 -11.75 10.75
CA PRO A 54 16.86 -10.53 11.24
C PRO A 54 18.29 -10.54 10.74
N ARG A 55 18.64 -9.56 9.89
CA ARG A 55 19.93 -9.48 9.17
C ARG A 55 20.98 -10.07 10.09
N LYS A 56 21.48 -11.28 9.77
CA LYS A 56 22.45 -11.95 10.62
C LYS A 56 23.56 -10.94 10.81
N LYS A 57 23.59 -10.27 11.96
CA LYS A 57 24.70 -9.38 12.33
C LYS A 57 25.92 -10.24 12.09
N LYS A 58 26.84 -9.77 11.21
CA LYS A 58 27.99 -10.57 10.73
C LYS A 58 28.40 -11.50 11.85
N PRO A 59 28.27 -12.84 11.70
CA PRO A 59 28.34 -13.76 12.82
C PRO A 59 29.62 -13.41 13.57
N ILE A 60 29.42 -12.83 14.75
CA ILE A 60 30.53 -12.36 15.55
C ILE A 60 31.23 -13.65 15.92
N SER A 61 32.44 -13.84 15.38
CA SER A 61 33.24 -15.04 15.65
C SER A 61 33.11 -15.38 17.13
N LYS A 62 32.92 -16.66 17.47
CA LYS A 62 32.70 -17.09 18.86
C LYS A 62 33.74 -16.50 19.82
N LYS A 63 34.96 -16.23 19.33
CA LYS A 63 36.03 -15.50 20.04
C LYS A 63 35.65 -14.06 20.42
N LYS A 64 35.03 -13.29 19.52
CA LYS A 64 34.54 -11.93 19.78
C LYS A 64 33.27 -11.93 20.63
N MET A 65 32.37 -12.91 20.49
CA MET A 65 31.23 -13.05 21.41
C MET A 65 31.66 -13.36 22.85
N LYS A 66 32.60 -14.30 23.03
CA LYS A 66 33.13 -14.62 24.37
C LYS A 66 33.87 -13.41 24.96
N ARG A 67 34.64 -12.67 24.15
CA ARG A 67 35.33 -11.45 24.58
C ARG A 67 34.36 -10.34 25.00
N GLU A 68 33.29 -10.11 24.25
CA GLU A 68 32.26 -9.13 24.62
C GLU A 68 31.45 -9.58 25.85
N LYS A 69 31.10 -10.87 25.97
CA LYS A 69 30.44 -11.43 27.17
C LYS A 69 31.30 -11.31 28.44
N LEU A 70 32.61 -11.57 28.33
CA LEU A 70 33.57 -11.40 29.43
C LEU A 70 33.75 -9.92 29.81
N LYS A 71 33.74 -9.00 28.84
CA LYS A 71 33.79 -7.55 29.09
C LYS A 71 32.51 -7.01 29.73
N GLN A 72 31.36 -7.57 29.37
CA GLN A 72 30.07 -7.19 29.93
C GLN A 72 29.81 -7.81 31.31
N GLY A 73 30.73 -8.64 31.83
CA GLY A 73 30.60 -9.24 33.16
C GLY A 73 29.40 -10.18 33.30
N VAL A 74 28.82 -10.63 32.17
CA VAL A 74 27.67 -11.54 32.19
C VAL A 74 28.21 -12.91 32.57
N SER A 75 28.11 -13.24 33.86
CA SER A 75 28.32 -14.60 34.34
C SER A 75 27.41 -15.54 33.57
N ALA A 76 27.92 -16.71 33.21
CA ALA A 76 27.11 -17.70 32.52
C ALA A 76 25.85 -18.00 33.35
N PRO A 77 24.65 -18.11 32.74
CA PRO A 77 23.47 -18.57 33.46
C PRO A 77 23.71 -20.04 33.82
N GLY A 78 24.22 -20.27 35.03
CA GLY A 78 24.74 -21.57 35.47
C GLY A 78 25.78 -21.42 36.57
N GLU A 79 25.44 -20.65 37.61
CA GLU A 79 25.68 -21.03 39.00
C GLU A 79 24.31 -21.19 39.67
#